data_AF-A0A6C0F4Z7-F1
#
_entry.id   AF-A0A6C0F4Z7-F1
#
_cell.length_a   1.000
_cell.length_b   1.000
_cell.length_c   1.000
_cell.angle_alpha   90.00
_cell.angle_beta   90.00
_cell.angle_gamma   90.00
#
_symmetry.space_group_name_H-M   'P 1'
#
loop_
_entity.id
_entity.type
_entity.pdbx_description
1 polymer ?
#
loop_
_entity_poly.entity_id
_entity_poly.type
_entity_poly.pdbx_seq_one_letter_code
_entity_poly.pdbx_strand_id
1 'polypeptide(L)'
;MGHDTIRWNLSEDRALRITHQALIQILRECALKYMPLKELTFVVNNRTRHHRIHSQNKHNNISKYIRIKYGSFLRFLEMSDLYEVVKKNEKDYIYLKDIAYLTVKELCEVHMNRITVDDDWVMVDEKNIS
;
A
#
# COMPACT_ATOMS: atom_id res chain seq x y z
N MET A 1 17.40 -2.44 26.87
CA MET A 1 17.41 -1.97 25.47
C MET A 1 15.99 -1.62 25.08
N GLY A 2 15.65 -0.33 25.06
CA GLY A 2 14.29 0.12 24.78
C GLY A 2 13.98 -0.05 23.30
N HIS A 3 13.05 -0.93 22.96
CA HIS A 3 12.40 -0.88 21.66
C HIS A 3 11.59 0.40 21.64
N ASP A 4 12.15 1.48 21.09
CA ASP A 4 11.40 2.69 20.79
C ASP A 4 10.29 2.31 19.81
N THR A 5 9.10 2.01 20.35
CA THR A 5 7.88 1.84 19.57
C THR A 5 7.59 3.18 18.93
N ILE A 6 8.06 3.33 17.69
CA ILE A 6 7.83 4.48 16.82
C ILE A 6 6.30 4.67 16.74
N ARG A 7 5.79 5.69 17.44
CA ARG A 7 4.37 6.06 17.42
C ARG A 7 4.11 6.92 16.20
N TRP A 8 3.41 6.34 15.24
CA TRP A 8 2.99 7.02 14.02
C TRP A 8 1.71 7.82 14.26
N ASN A 9 1.62 9.01 13.69
CA ASN A 9 0.42 9.85 13.70
C ASN A 9 -0.65 9.42 12.68
N LEU A 10 -0.50 8.25 12.06
CA LEU A 10 -1.45 7.66 11.11
C LEU A 10 -1.86 6.27 11.57
N SER A 11 -3.14 5.95 11.40
CA SER A 11 -3.62 4.57 11.46
C SER A 11 -3.03 3.77 10.30
N GLU A 12 -2.93 2.46 10.50
CA GLU A 12 -2.37 1.53 9.51
C GLU A 12 -3.15 1.59 8.19
N ASP A 13 -4.48 1.49 8.25
CA ASP A 13 -5.32 1.58 7.05
C ASP A 13 -5.12 2.90 6.29
N ARG A 14 -4.95 4.01 7.02
CA ARG A 14 -4.75 5.31 6.37
C ARG A 14 -3.40 5.37 5.68
N ALA A 15 -2.36 4.82 6.30
CA ALA A 15 -1.03 4.75 5.69
C ALA A 15 -1.04 3.85 4.45
N LEU A 16 -1.73 2.72 4.51
CA LEU A 16 -1.95 1.81 3.38
C LEU A 16 -2.72 2.49 2.24
N ARG A 17 -3.82 3.20 2.56
CA ARG A 17 -4.61 3.97 1.59
C ARG A 17 -3.77 4.95 0.82
N ILE A 18 -3.03 5.79 1.54
CA ILE A 18 -2.14 6.79 0.94
C ILE A 18 -1.08 6.13 0.07
N THR A 19 -0.49 5.01 0.54
CA THR A 19 0.58 4.32 -0.19
C THR A 19 0.06 3.73 -1.50
N HIS A 20 -1.02 2.94 -1.44
CA HIS A 20 -1.61 2.32 -2.64
C HIS A 20 -2.15 3.36 -3.62
N GLN A 21 -2.85 4.39 -3.13
CA GLN A 21 -3.33 5.48 -3.97
C GLN A 21 -2.19 6.18 -4.71
N ALA A 22 -1.10 6.51 -4.00
CA ALA A 22 0.07 7.12 -4.63
C ALA A 22 0.71 6.18 -5.66
N LEU A 23 0.90 4.90 -5.33
CA LEU A 23 1.49 3.90 -6.22
C LEU A 23 0.68 3.72 -7.51
N ILE A 24 -0.63 3.52 -7.38
CA ILE A 24 -1.54 3.33 -8.53
C ILE A 24 -1.50 4.58 -9.41
N GLN A 25 -1.56 5.77 -8.81
CA GLN A 25 -1.54 7.01 -9.57
C GLN A 25 -0.21 7.19 -10.31
N ILE A 26 0.93 6.96 -9.67
CA ILE A 26 2.26 7.05 -10.28
C ILE A 26 2.39 6.07 -11.45
N LEU A 27 1.98 4.82 -11.26
CA LEU A 27 2.12 3.78 -12.29
C LEU A 27 1.13 3.98 -13.46
N ARG A 28 -0.06 4.55 -13.21
CA ARG A 28 -1.01 4.92 -14.28
C ARG A 28 -0.55 6.10 -15.11
N GLU A 29 0.07 7.10 -14.48
CA GLU A 29 0.62 8.27 -15.18
C GLU A 29 1.91 7.92 -15.93
N CYS A 30 2.57 6.82 -15.59
CA CYS A 30 3.76 6.36 -16.28
C CYS A 30 3.39 5.79 -17.66
N ALA A 31 3.98 6.35 -18.72
CA ALA A 31 3.73 5.90 -20.11
C ALA A 31 4.01 4.41 -20.33
N LEU A 32 4.98 3.85 -19.61
CA LEU A 32 5.36 2.44 -19.69
C LEU A 32 4.52 1.54 -18.78
N LYS A 33 3.66 2.08 -17.92
CA LYS A 33 2.90 1.37 -16.86
C LYS A 33 3.76 0.56 -15.88
N TYR A 34 5.07 0.77 -15.88
CA TYR A 34 6.02 0.15 -14.95
C TYR A 34 7.18 1.08 -14.63
N MET A 35 7.82 0.86 -13.48
CA MET A 35 8.94 1.69 -13.02
C MET A 35 9.93 0.87 -12.17
N PRO A 36 11.24 1.19 -12.20
CA PRO A 36 12.20 0.59 -11.27
C PRO A 36 11.84 0.86 -9.80
N LEU A 37 12.00 -0.14 -8.93
CA LEU A 37 11.64 -0.06 -7.50
C LEU A 37 12.26 1.16 -6.80
N LYS A 38 13.54 1.46 -7.05
CA LYS A 38 14.24 2.59 -6.44
C LYS A 38 13.61 3.93 -6.82
N GLU A 39 13.28 4.08 -8.10
CA GLU A 39 12.63 5.28 -8.62
C GLU A 39 11.20 5.41 -8.07
N LEU A 40 10.45 4.31 -8.08
CA LEU A 40 9.09 4.26 -7.53
C LEU A 40 9.08 4.68 -6.06
N THR A 41 9.99 4.15 -5.24
CA THR A 41 10.14 4.51 -3.82
C THR A 41 10.41 6.02 -3.67
N PHE A 42 11.27 6.59 -4.51
CA PHE A 42 11.57 8.02 -4.49
C PHE A 42 10.35 8.87 -4.84
N VAL A 43 9.65 8.55 -5.94
CA VAL A 43 8.47 9.30 -6.38
C VAL A 43 7.33 9.20 -5.35
N VAL A 44 7.11 8.01 -4.77
CA VAL A 44 6.12 7.79 -3.70
C VAL A 44 6.43 8.65 -2.48
N ASN A 45 7.69 8.69 -2.03
CA ASN A 45 8.09 9.55 -0.90
C ASN A 45 7.86 11.04 -1.21
N ASN A 46 8.10 11.46 -2.44
CA ASN A 46 7.89 12.85 -2.85
C ASN A 46 6.41 13.22 -2.89
N ARG A 47 5.56 12.39 -3.50
CA ARG A 47 4.09 12.62 -3.55
C ARG A 47 3.45 12.59 -2.16
N THR A 48 3.92 11.70 -1.29
CA THR A 48 3.32 11.53 0.04
C THR A 48 3.89 12.49 1.09
N ARG A 49 4.88 13.32 0.73
CA ARG A 49 5.57 14.26 1.65
C ARG A 49 4.60 15.18 2.40
N HIS A 50 3.52 15.61 1.76
CA HIS A 50 2.52 16.51 2.34
C HIS A 50 1.71 15.88 3.48
N HIS A 51 1.65 14.53 3.55
CA HIS A 51 0.94 13.85 4.64
C HIS A 51 1.66 13.94 5.98
N ARG A 52 2.88 14.51 6.04
CA ARG A 52 3.60 14.81 7.29
C ARG A 52 3.57 13.62 8.26
N ILE A 53 4.00 12.47 7.76
CA ILE A 53 4.10 11.24 8.54
C ILE A 53 5.18 11.46 9.60
N HIS A 54 4.80 11.53 10.86
CA HIS A 54 5.71 11.86 11.95
C HIS A 54 5.71 10.72 12.96
N SER A 55 6.91 10.44 13.47
CA SER A 55 7.08 9.74 14.74
C SER A 55 7.96 10.63 15.59
N GLN A 56 7.45 11.01 16.76
CA GLN A 56 8.13 11.76 17.81
C GLN A 56 9.21 12.73 17.27
N ASN A 57 8.75 13.88 16.75
CA ASN A 57 9.56 15.03 16.33
C ASN A 57 10.49 14.83 15.12
N LYS A 58 10.48 13.69 14.43
CA LYS A 58 11.25 13.48 13.19
C LYS A 58 10.33 13.41 11.96
N HIS A 59 10.67 14.19 10.93
CA HIS A 59 10.07 14.06 9.60
C HIS A 59 10.39 12.67 9.04
N ASN A 60 9.38 11.81 8.95
CA ASN A 60 9.50 10.49 8.34
C ASN A 60 8.78 10.50 6.99
N ASN A 61 9.19 9.57 6.13
CA ASN A 61 8.56 9.34 4.83
C ASN A 61 7.81 8.00 4.84
N ILE A 62 6.96 7.78 3.84
CA ILE A 62 6.12 6.58 3.77
C ILE A 62 6.96 5.32 3.56
N SER A 63 8.07 5.39 2.80
CA SER A 63 8.95 4.22 2.63
C SER A 63 9.56 3.74 3.95
N LYS A 64 9.87 4.66 4.88
CA LYS A 64 10.34 4.32 6.22
C LYS A 64 9.23 3.67 7.06
N TYR A 65 8.00 4.16 6.96
CA TYR A 65 6.83 3.51 7.58
C TYR A 65 6.70 2.07 7.10
N ILE A 66 6.64 1.88 5.78
CA ILE A 66 6.48 0.57 5.15
C ILE A 66 7.62 -0.38 5.54
N ARG A 67 8.88 0.11 5.56
CA ARG A 67 10.02 -0.70 5.97
C ARG A 67 9.92 -1.18 7.42
N ILE A 68 9.46 -0.33 8.34
CA ILE A 68 9.33 -0.70 9.76
C ILE A 68 8.19 -1.70 9.97
N LYS A 69 7.07 -1.54 9.25
CA LYS A 69 5.88 -2.38 9.41
C LYS A 69 5.95 -3.70 8.63
N TYR A 70 6.45 -3.68 7.40
CA TYR A 70 6.43 -4.81 6.46
C TYR A 70 7.85 -5.34 6.16
N GLY A 71 8.89 -4.80 6.81
CA GLY A 71 10.29 -5.21 6.66
C GLY A 71 10.99 -4.58 5.45
N SER A 72 10.33 -4.48 4.29
CA SER A 72 10.87 -3.79 3.13
C SER A 72 9.76 -3.27 2.20
N PHE A 73 10.10 -2.26 1.38
CA PHE A 73 9.15 -1.74 0.39
C PHE A 73 8.86 -2.76 -0.71
N LEU A 74 9.85 -3.58 -1.09
CA LEU A 74 9.67 -4.67 -2.04
C LEU A 74 8.69 -5.72 -1.51
N ARG A 75 8.89 -6.19 -0.28
CA ARG A 75 8.03 -7.20 0.36
C ARG A 75 6.59 -6.71 0.48
N PHE A 76 6.40 -5.43 0.79
CA PHE A 76 5.08 -4.81 0.79
C PHE A 76 4.37 -4.90 -0.57
N LEU A 77 5.11 -4.66 -1.67
CA LEU A 77 4.55 -4.77 -3.01
C LEU A 77 4.25 -6.24 -3.39
N GLU A 78 5.13 -7.17 -3.01
CA GLU A 78 4.94 -8.61 -3.25
C GLU A 78 3.75 -9.19 -2.47
N MET A 79 3.42 -8.63 -1.30
CA MET A 79 2.24 -9.01 -0.53
C MET A 79 0.93 -8.52 -1.14
N SER A 80 0.98 -7.64 -2.15
CA SER A 80 -0.20 -7.05 -2.77
C SER A 80 -0.50 -7.67 -4.12
N ASP A 81 -1.75 -8.11 -4.30
CA ASP A 81 -2.25 -8.63 -5.58
C ASP A 81 -2.27 -7.58 -6.70
N LEU A 82 -2.11 -6.29 -6.37
CA LEU A 82 -2.19 -5.18 -7.31
C LEU A 82 -0.92 -5.02 -8.16
N TYR A 83 0.21 -5.52 -7.69
CA TYR A 83 1.50 -5.29 -8.32
C TYR A 83 2.13 -6.60 -8.79
N GLU A 84 2.96 -6.47 -9.82
CA GLU A 84 3.83 -7.53 -10.27
C GLU A 84 5.29 -7.04 -10.20
N VAL A 85 6.14 -7.85 -9.59
CA VAL A 85 7.58 -7.59 -9.50
C VAL A 85 8.29 -8.45 -10.54
N VAL A 86 9.00 -7.81 -11.47
CA VAL A 86 9.78 -8.49 -12.50
C VAL A 86 11.25 -8.09 -12.36
N LYS A 87 12.12 -9.08 -12.25
CA LYS A 87 13.57 -8.89 -12.22
C LYS A 87 14.14 -8.85 -13.63
N LYS A 88 14.81 -7.74 -13.99
CA LYS A 88 15.54 -7.60 -15.25
C LYS A 88 16.88 -6.94 -14.99
N ASN A 89 17.97 -7.54 -15.47
CA ASN A 89 19.34 -6.99 -15.33
C ASN A 89 19.67 -6.57 -13.89
N GLU A 90 19.42 -7.45 -12.92
CA GLU A 90 19.64 -7.22 -11.48
C GLU A 90 18.85 -6.03 -10.87
N LYS A 91 17.81 -5.55 -11.56
CA LYS A 91 16.92 -4.51 -11.09
C LYS A 91 15.49 -5.04 -10.98
N ASP A 92 14.82 -4.67 -9.90
CA ASP A 92 13.39 -4.94 -9.70
C ASP A 92 12.57 -3.86 -10.40
N TYR A 93 11.69 -4.29 -11.29
CA TYR A 93 10.70 -3.46 -11.97
C TYR A 93 9.31 -3.79 -11.43
N ILE A 94 8.54 -2.74 -11.15
CA ILE A 94 7.21 -2.86 -10.58
C ILE A 94 6.19 -2.48 -11.64
N TYR A 95 5.30 -3.41 -11.93
CA TYR A 95 4.20 -3.26 -12.86
C TYR A 95 2.89 -3.14 -12.05
N LEU A 96 1.99 -2.29 -12.52
CA LEU A 96 0.61 -2.34 -12.07
C LEU A 96 -0.09 -3.44 -12.87
N LYS A 97 -0.61 -4.47 -12.19
CA LYS A 97 -1.43 -5.48 -12.86
C LYS A 97 -2.65 -4.79 -13.43
N ASP A 98 -3.01 -5.13 -14.67
CA ASP A 98 -3.96 -4.35 -15.46
C ASP A 98 -5.37 -4.45 -14.85
N ILE A 99 -5.79 -3.41 -14.15
CA ILE A 99 -7.13 -3.29 -13.59
C ILE A 99 -7.79 -2.08 -14.22
N ALA A 100 -7.91 -2.16 -15.55
CA ALA A 100 -8.41 -1.12 -16.45
C ALA A 100 -9.81 -0.60 -16.08
N TYR A 101 -10.57 -1.35 -15.27
CA TYR A 101 -11.98 -1.08 -14.98
C TYR A 101 -12.25 -0.55 -13.56
N LEU A 102 -11.27 -0.58 -12.64
CA LEU A 102 -11.50 -0.13 -11.26
C LEU A 102 -10.90 1.26 -11.05
N THR A 103 -11.67 2.14 -10.43
CA THR A 103 -11.19 3.42 -9.91
C THR A 103 -10.16 3.20 -8.80
N VAL A 104 -9.31 4.20 -8.55
CA VAL A 104 -8.30 4.11 -7.47
C VAL A 104 -8.94 3.83 -6.11
N LYS A 105 -10.17 4.32 -5.91
CA LYS A 105 -10.95 4.09 -4.69
C LYS A 105 -11.39 2.63 -4.57
N GLU A 106 -11.97 2.07 -5.64
CA GLU A 106 -12.43 0.67 -5.67
C GLU A 106 -11.25 -0.31 -5.51
N LEU A 107 -10.09 0.00 -6.09
CA LEU A 107 -8.86 -0.80 -5.91
C LEU A 107 -8.40 -0.85 -4.46
N CYS A 108 -8.42 0.30 -3.78
CA CYS A 108 -8.06 0.38 -2.37
C CYS A 108 -9.09 -0.36 -1.49
N GLU A 109 -10.38 -0.26 -1.79
CA GLU A 109 -11.45 -0.93 -1.03
C GLU A 109 -11.39 -2.46 -1.16
N VAL A 110 -11.25 -2.99 -2.38
CA VAL A 110 -11.12 -4.45 -2.62
C VAL A 110 -9.88 -5.00 -1.92
N HIS A 111 -8.75 -4.30 -1.98
CA HIS A 111 -7.51 -4.77 -1.39
C HIS A 111 -7.47 -4.63 0.15
N MET A 112 -8.14 -3.62 0.71
CA MET A 112 -8.23 -3.44 2.17
C MET A 112 -9.21 -4.41 2.82
N ASN A 113 -10.31 -4.73 2.15
CA ASN A 113 -11.26 -5.71 2.66
C ASN A 113 -10.64 -7.12 2.70
N ARG A 114 -9.69 -7.44 1.82
CA ARG A 114 -8.92 -8.71 1.89
C ARG A 114 -7.96 -8.81 3.08
N ILE A 115 -7.60 -7.70 3.72
CA ILE A 115 -6.70 -7.70 4.89
C ILE A 115 -7.49 -7.93 6.19
N THR A 116 -8.81 -7.76 6.20
CA THR A 116 -9.64 -7.84 7.42
C THR A 116 -10.63 -9.01 7.46
N VAL A 117 -10.52 -9.95 6.53
CA VAL A 117 -11.57 -10.96 6.36
C VAL A 117 -10.98 -12.36 6.56
N ASP A 118 -10.73 -12.68 7.83
CA ASP A 118 -11.27 -13.94 8.35
C ASP A 118 -12.79 -13.70 8.43
N ASP A 119 -13.51 -14.05 7.35
CA ASP A 119 -14.98 -14.00 7.31
C ASP A 119 -15.48 -15.03 8.33
N ASP A 120 -15.76 -14.56 9.55
CA ASP A 120 -16.70 -15.24 10.44
C ASP A 120 -18.04 -15.27 9.72
N TRP A 121 -18.40 -16.44 9.20
CA TRP A 121 -19.69 -16.70 8.58
C TRP A 121 -20.82 -16.32 9.54
N VAL A 122 -21.51 -15.22 9.27
CA VAL A 122 -22.75 -14.88 9.98
C VAL A 122 -23.90 -15.60 9.29
N MET A 123 -24.36 -16.70 9.88
CA MET A 123 -25.62 -17.34 9.52
C MET A 123 -26.76 -16.37 9.90
N VAL A 124 -27.48 -15.87 8.90
CA VAL A 124 -28.72 -15.13 9.13
C VAL A 124 -29.84 -16.16 9.23
N ASP A 125 -30.31 -16.41 10.45
CA ASP A 125 -31.50 -17.22 10.67
C ASP A 125 -32.71 -16.48 10.08
N GLU A 126 -33.30 -17.02 9.01
CA GLU A 126 -34.61 -16.63 8.50
C GLU A 126 -35.70 -17.04 9.50
N LYS A 127 -35.85 -16.26 10.57
CA LYS A 127 -37.05 -16.27 11.40
C LYS A 127 -37.65 -14.88 11.44
N ASN A 128 -38.70 -14.72 10.63
CA ASN A 128 -39.96 -14.03 10.92
C ASN A 128 -40.46 -13.31 9.66
N ILE A 129 -41.07 -14.09 8.76
CA ILE A 129 -42.20 -13.58 7.98
C ILE A 129 -43.43 -14.26 8.60
N SER A 130 -44.09 -13.52 9.49
CA SER A 130 -45.44 -13.80 9.97
C SER A 130 -46.40 -12.86 9.27
#